data_AF-A0A0N0JLL3-F1
#
_entry.id   AF-A0A0N0JLL3-F1
#
_cell.length_a   1.000
_cell.length_b   1.000
_cell.length_c   1.000
_cell.angle_alpha   90.00
_cell.angle_beta   90.00
_cell.angle_gamma   90.00
#
_symmetry.space_group_name_H-M   'P 1'
#
loop_
_entity.id
_entity.type
_entity.pdbx_description
1 polymer ?
#
loop_
_entity_poly.entity_id
_entity_poly.type
_entity_poly.pdbx_seq_one_letter_code
_entity_poly.pdbx_strand_id
1 'polypeptide(L)' 'MRRRSELVTFFILAFGIWPILAVAAVGGFGFMVWMYQIIAGPPGPPA' A
#
# COMPACT_ATOMS: atom_id res chain seq x y z
N MET A 1 -28.93 -10.30 -15.31
CA MET A 1 -28.69 -10.12 -13.85
C MET A 1 -27.22 -10.36 -13.46
N ARG A 2 -26.50 -11.33 -14.04
CA ARG A 2 -25.08 -11.64 -13.73
C ARG A 2 -24.07 -10.47 -13.90
N ARG A 3 -24.16 -9.69 -14.99
CA ARG A 3 -23.26 -8.54 -15.27
C ARG A 3 -23.29 -7.42 -14.22
N ARG A 4 -24.42 -7.17 -13.56
CA ARG A 4 -24.51 -6.13 -12.52
C ARG A 4 -23.75 -6.53 -11.26
N SER A 5 -23.83 -7.82 -10.88
CA SER A 5 -23.08 -8.34 -9.73
C SER A 5 -21.57 -8.31 -9.98
N GLU A 6 -21.11 -8.66 -11.18
CA GLU A 6 -19.70 -8.59 -11.56
C GLU A 6 -19.13 -7.17 -11.44
N LEU A 7 -19.88 -6.16 -11.94
CA LEU A 7 -19.47 -4.76 -11.81
C LEU A 7 -19.37 -4.32 -10.35
N VAL A 8 -20.35 -4.68 -9.51
CA VAL A 8 -20.30 -4.34 -8.07
C VAL A 8 -19.10 -5.00 -7.38
N THR A 9 -18.85 -6.28 -7.65
CA THR A 9 -17.65 -6.99 -7.14
C THR A 9 -16.37 -6.31 -7.61
N PHE A 10 -16.30 -5.90 -8.87
CA PHE A 10 -15.16 -5.16 -9.41
C PHE A 10 -14.95 -3.82 -8.68
N PHE A 11 -16.01 -3.04 -8.45
CA PHE A 11 -15.91 -1.78 -7.70
C PHE A 11 -15.44 -2.00 -6.26
N ILE A 12 -15.94 -3.02 -5.56
CA ILE A 12 -15.51 -3.36 -4.20
C ILE A 12 -14.03 -3.73 -4.17
N LEU A 13 -13.57 -4.55 -5.12
CA LEU A 13 -12.16 -4.93 -5.21
C LEU A 13 -11.28 -3.71 -5.55
N ALA A 14 -11.65 -2.96 -6.59
CA ALA A 14 -10.86 -1.86 -7.13
C ALA A 14 -10.77 -0.65 -6.20
N PHE A 15 -11.86 -0.28 -5.53
CA PHE A 15 -11.92 0.94 -4.70
C PHE A 15 -12.00 0.66 -3.20
N GLY A 16 -12.35 -0.56 -2.80
CA GLY A 16 -12.32 -0.97 -1.39
C GLY A 16 -11.02 -1.67 -1.05
N ILE A 17 -10.81 -2.87 -1.59
CA ILE A 17 -9.73 -3.77 -1.17
C ILE A 17 -8.35 -3.23 -1.60
N TRP A 18 -8.18 -2.88 -2.87
CA TRP A 18 -6.89 -2.44 -3.40
C TRP A 18 -6.31 -1.20 -2.69
N PRO A 19 -7.08 -0.13 -2.44
CA PRO A 19 -6.55 1.04 -1.74
C PRO A 19 -6.12 0.75 -0.31
N ILE A 20 -6.87 -0.08 0.42
CA ILE A 20 -6.51 -0.48 1.78
C ILE A 20 -5.18 -1.25 1.77
N LEU A 21 -5.03 -2.20 0.84
CA LEU A 21 -3.78 -2.95 0.69
C LEU A 21 -2.61 -2.05 0.31
N ALA A 22 -2.82 -1.07 -0.58
CA ALA A 22 -1.79 -0.11 -0.96
C ALA A 22 -1.31 0.73 0.22
N VAL A 23 -2.24 1.25 1.04
CA VAL A 23 -1.89 2.02 2.25
C VAL A 23 -1.16 1.14 3.27
N ALA A 24 -1.63 -0.09 3.51
CA ALA A 24 -0.98 -1.00 4.44
C ALA A 24 0.43 -1.40 3.98
N ALA A 25 0.61 -1.72 2.69
CA ALA A 25 1.89 -2.13 2.15
C ALA A 25 2.90 -0.96 2.10
N VAL A 26 2.53 0.17 1.51
CA VAL A 26 3.43 1.33 1.37
C VAL A 26 3.68 1.99 2.72
N GLY A 27 2.64 2.17 3.54
CA GLY A 27 2.75 2.73 4.87
C GLY A 27 3.55 1.81 5.81
N GLY A 28 3.27 0.51 5.80
CA GLY A 28 4.00 -0.47 6.60
C GLY A 28 5.47 -0.59 6.19
N PHE A 29 5.75 -0.64 4.89
CA PHE A 29 7.13 -0.66 4.39
C PHE A 29 7.87 0.64 4.71
N GLY A 30 7.25 1.80 4.45
CA GLY A 30 7.83 3.10 4.79
C GLY A 30 8.10 3.27 6.28
N PHE A 31 7.20 2.77 7.13
CA PHE A 31 7.39 2.75 8.57
C PHE A 31 8.56 1.85 9.00
N MET A 32 8.67 0.66 8.40
CA MET A 32 9.81 -0.24 8.65
C MET A 32 11.14 0.41 8.23
N VAL A 33 11.18 1.07 7.08
CA VAL A 33 12.35 1.84 6.63
C VAL A 33 12.66 2.98 7.61
N TRP A 34 11.65 3.70 8.09
CA TRP A 34 11.83 4.77 9.07
C TRP A 34 12.43 4.26 10.38
N MET A 35 11.90 3.15 10.92
CA MET A 35 12.47 2.47 12.09
C MET A 35 13.92 2.05 11.86
N TYR A 36 14.20 1.49 10.69
CA TYR A 36 15.56 1.11 10.31
C TYR A 36 16.50 2.33 10.30
N GLN A 37 16.07 3.48 9.77
CA GLN A 37 16.89 4.70 9.74
C GLN A 37 17.18 5.29 11.11
N ILE A 38 16.33 5.05 12.13
CA ILE A 38 16.65 5.45 13.52
C ILE A 38 17.92 4.73 14.02
N ILE A 39 18.14 3.49 13.60
CA ILE A 39 19.27 2.66 14.03
C ILE A 39 20.47 2.83 13.08
N ALA A 40 20.24 2.83 11.77
CA ALA A 40 21.27 2.85 10.75
C ALA A 40 21.77 4.26 10.36
N GLY A 41 21.05 5.30 10.80
CA GLY A 41 21.29 6.67 10.35
C GLY A 41 20.65 6.97 8.98
N PRO A 42 20.65 8.25 8.55
CA PRO A 42 20.08 8.66 7.27
C PRO A 42 20.87 8.10 6.09
N PRO A 43 20.24 7.89 4.92
CA PRO A 43 20.95 7.47 3.71
C PRO A 43 22.01 8.49 3.33
N GLY A 44 23.21 8.00 2.97
CA GLY A 44 24.32 8.85 2.55
C GLY A 44 24.04 9.59 1.24
N PRO A 45 24.82 10.63 0.91
CA PRO A 45 24.68 11.37 -0.34
C PRO A 45 24.80 10.44 -1.57
N PRO A 46 24.08 10.72 -2.68
CA PRO A 46 24.27 9.99 -3.93
C PRO A 46 25.72 10.13 -4.42
N ALA A 47 26.25 9.05 -5.02
CA ALA A 47 27.59 9.00 -5.60
C ALA A 47 27.68 9.75 -6.94
#